data_AF-A0A182NK47-F1
#
_entry.id   AF-A0A182NK47-F1
#
_cell.length_a   1.000
_cell.length_b   1.000
_cell.length_c   1.000
_cell.angle_alpha   90.00
_cell.angle_beta   90.00
_cell.angle_gamma   90.00
#
_symmetry.space_group_name_H-M   'P 1'
#
loop_
_entity.id
_entity.type
_entity.pdbx_description
1 polymer ?
#
loop_
_entity_poly.entity_id
_entity_poly.type
_entity_poly.pdbx_seq_one_letter_code
_entity_poly.pdbx_strand_id
1 'polypeptide(L)'
;MAVPTFVTPVDMIQSEVLLTMDDYFRGSSISSLIGHWWRSLVELIADPRAKHLPFMDNPLPTLGMIIIYLLWVLLIGPMYMRDRKPMDLRRVIIFYNLFQVLLSGYMFYEHLMAGWVSGYSLTCQTVDYSDSPMSRRMFNLCYVYYLSKLSEFADTVFFVLRKKQSQITDLHVYHHSLTPIEAWILTKFIAGGNATLPNVINNFVHVLMYFYYMLSAMGPRFQKYLWWKKYMTEVQIIQFIICIAHCINALVTGCPFPRFISTLLLINATIFLALFMNFYIESYKRKPKAGAAKPAQAVSATPLVAKEPASSGVQELPAAEPTDAPRVHAIAPKADQCAAEPAGKGLAEDINNNTTTTGSQAVPNGEPEKKAFEDGVDGEGLELTKAEEVGAAERTESSVGLRQRIVAGTEHADDSRTGSAPTVELASG
;
A
#
# COMPACT_ATOMS: atom_id res chain seq x y z
N MET A 1 -11.98 -14.89 -53.37
CA MET A 1 -11.07 -14.04 -52.57
C MET A 1 -10.85 -14.74 -51.24
N ALA A 2 -9.62 -14.88 -50.77
CA ALA A 2 -9.38 -15.34 -49.40
C ALA A 2 -9.66 -14.20 -48.42
N VAL A 3 -10.42 -14.47 -47.36
CA VAL A 3 -10.56 -13.53 -46.23
C VAL A 3 -9.24 -13.59 -45.45
N PRO A 4 -8.57 -12.47 -45.15
CA PRO A 4 -7.39 -12.50 -44.29
C PRO A 4 -7.81 -12.96 -42.89
N THR A 5 -7.28 -14.11 -42.47
CA THR A 5 -7.44 -14.60 -41.10
C THR A 5 -6.71 -13.65 -40.15
N PHE A 6 -7.48 -12.84 -39.42
CA PHE A 6 -6.94 -11.98 -38.38
C PHE A 6 -6.40 -12.85 -37.24
N VAL A 7 -5.08 -12.97 -37.16
CA VAL A 7 -4.38 -13.60 -36.03
C VAL A 7 -4.73 -12.80 -34.77
N THR A 8 -5.37 -13.44 -33.79
CA THR A 8 -5.69 -12.78 -32.52
C THR A 8 -4.46 -12.73 -31.61
N PRO A 9 -4.41 -11.85 -30.59
CA PRO A 9 -3.33 -11.89 -29.59
C PRO A 9 -3.20 -13.24 -28.89
N VAL A 10 -4.30 -14.01 -28.77
CA VAL A 10 -4.27 -15.37 -28.21
C VAL A 10 -3.54 -16.33 -29.16
N ASP A 11 -3.80 -16.24 -30.46
CA ASP A 11 -3.10 -17.06 -31.47
C ASP A 11 -1.61 -16.69 -31.54
N MET A 12 -1.26 -15.40 -31.42
CA MET A 12 0.13 -14.94 -31.34
C MET A 12 0.84 -15.56 -30.13
N ILE A 13 0.25 -15.45 -28.93
CA ILE A 13 0.80 -16.03 -27.70
C ILE A 13 0.92 -17.55 -27.80
N GLN A 14 -0.08 -18.24 -28.35
CA GLN A 14 0.00 -19.69 -28.59
C GLN A 14 1.12 -20.04 -29.56
N SER A 15 1.31 -19.27 -30.63
CA SER A 15 2.38 -19.51 -31.62
C SER A 15 3.77 -19.33 -31.01
N GLU A 16 4.02 -18.28 -30.24
CA GLU A 16 5.30 -18.05 -29.57
C GLU A 16 5.56 -19.08 -28.44
N VAL A 17 4.52 -19.53 -27.72
CA VAL A 17 4.67 -20.63 -26.74
C VAL A 17 5.02 -21.95 -27.43
N LEU A 18 4.37 -22.28 -28.56
CA LEU A 18 4.69 -23.48 -29.34
C LEU A 18 6.10 -23.42 -29.94
N LEU A 19 6.53 -22.26 -30.46
CA LEU A 19 7.90 -22.02 -30.90
C LEU A 19 8.89 -22.20 -29.74
N THR A 20 8.63 -21.61 -28.57
CA THR A 20 9.47 -21.76 -27.38
C THR A 20 9.62 -23.22 -26.95
N MET A 21 8.54 -24.01 -27.04
CA MET A 21 8.59 -25.45 -26.72
C MET A 21 9.40 -26.23 -27.76
N ASP A 22 9.20 -25.98 -29.05
CA ASP A 22 9.95 -26.62 -30.14
C ASP A 22 11.45 -26.31 -30.04
N ASP A 23 11.82 -25.04 -29.81
CA ASP A 23 13.20 -24.61 -29.64
C ASP A 23 13.84 -25.20 -28.35
N TYR A 24 13.06 -25.41 -27.28
CA TYR A 24 13.52 -26.13 -26.09
C TYR A 24 13.81 -27.61 -26.38
N PHE A 25 12.89 -28.31 -27.05
CA PHE A 25 13.07 -29.73 -27.39
C PHE A 25 14.15 -29.97 -28.46
N ARG A 26 14.45 -28.98 -29.30
CA ARG A 26 15.59 -29.00 -30.25
C ARG A 26 16.95 -28.70 -29.60
N GLY A 27 17.00 -28.36 -28.32
CA GLY A 27 18.25 -28.02 -27.62
C GLY A 27 18.86 -26.69 -28.07
N SER A 28 18.01 -25.70 -28.40
CA SER A 28 18.46 -24.35 -28.73
C SER A 28 19.29 -23.70 -27.61
N SER A 29 20.07 -22.69 -27.98
CA SER A 29 20.83 -21.89 -27.00
C SER A 29 19.91 -21.20 -26.00
N ILE A 30 20.35 -21.07 -24.74
CA ILE A 30 19.58 -20.41 -23.66
C ILE A 30 19.18 -18.97 -24.04
N SER A 31 19.97 -18.28 -24.87
CA SER A 31 19.64 -16.96 -25.43
C SER A 31 18.41 -16.97 -26.34
N SER A 32 18.12 -18.06 -27.05
CA SER A 32 16.90 -18.20 -27.86
C SER A 32 15.67 -18.30 -26.97
N LEU A 33 15.71 -19.18 -25.96
CA LEU A 33 14.65 -19.30 -24.95
C LEU A 33 14.38 -17.97 -24.23
N ILE A 34 15.42 -17.25 -23.83
CA ILE A 34 15.29 -15.91 -23.21
C ILE A 34 14.66 -14.91 -24.20
N GLY A 35 15.04 -14.96 -25.48
CA GLY A 35 14.46 -14.12 -26.54
C GLY A 35 12.96 -14.36 -26.74
N HIS A 36 12.53 -15.61 -26.89
CA HIS A 36 11.12 -15.96 -27.05
C HIS A 36 10.30 -15.68 -25.79
N TRP A 37 10.85 -15.95 -24.60
CA TRP A 37 10.26 -15.58 -23.31
C TRP A 37 10.07 -14.05 -23.19
N TRP A 38 11.08 -13.29 -23.63
CA TRP A 38 11.04 -11.82 -23.61
C TRP A 38 9.93 -11.28 -24.50
N ARG A 39 9.84 -11.71 -25.78
CA ARG A 39 8.76 -11.27 -26.68
C ARG A 39 7.38 -11.65 -26.12
N SER A 40 7.24 -12.91 -25.70
CA SER A 40 5.98 -13.44 -25.16
C SER A 40 5.46 -12.62 -23.97
N LEU A 41 6.31 -12.32 -22.98
CA LEU A 41 5.86 -11.62 -21.78
C LEU A 41 5.95 -10.09 -21.87
N VAL A 42 6.96 -9.53 -22.54
CA VAL A 42 7.24 -8.08 -22.52
C VAL A 42 6.67 -7.35 -23.73
N GLU A 43 6.46 -8.03 -24.86
CA GLU A 43 5.96 -7.42 -26.10
C GLU A 43 4.51 -7.81 -26.43
N LEU A 44 4.07 -9.03 -26.05
CA LEU A 44 2.70 -9.51 -26.33
C LEU A 44 1.73 -9.47 -25.13
N ILE A 45 2.22 -9.54 -23.89
CA ILE A 45 1.37 -9.69 -22.69
C ILE A 45 1.48 -8.51 -21.71
N ALA A 46 2.64 -7.84 -21.61
CA ALA A 46 2.82 -6.70 -20.72
C ALA A 46 2.06 -5.44 -21.19
N ASP A 47 1.63 -4.64 -20.22
CA ASP A 47 1.05 -3.32 -20.47
C ASP A 47 2.13 -2.39 -21.09
N PRO A 48 1.97 -1.91 -22.33
CA PRO A 48 2.98 -1.08 -23.00
C PRO A 48 3.21 0.25 -22.26
N ARG A 49 2.25 0.69 -21.43
CA ARG A 49 2.35 1.91 -20.62
C ARG A 49 3.43 1.79 -19.55
N ALA A 50 3.85 0.56 -19.18
CA ALA A 50 4.91 0.28 -18.22
C ALA A 50 6.34 0.28 -18.81
N LYS A 51 6.50 0.34 -20.14
CA LYS A 51 7.79 0.13 -20.84
C LYS A 51 8.92 1.10 -20.47
N HIS A 52 8.60 2.25 -19.86
CA HIS A 52 9.58 3.29 -19.50
C HIS A 52 9.60 3.63 -18.01
N LEU A 53 8.95 2.82 -17.16
CA LEU A 53 8.94 3.02 -15.72
C LEU A 53 10.11 2.29 -15.04
N PRO A 54 10.85 2.93 -14.12
CA PRO A 54 11.92 2.28 -13.36
C PRO A 54 11.43 0.99 -12.69
N PHE A 55 12.24 -0.07 -12.80
CA PHE A 55 11.99 -1.44 -12.31
C PHE A 55 10.85 -2.21 -13.03
N MET A 56 10.20 -1.65 -14.06
CA MET A 56 9.13 -2.34 -14.81
C MET A 56 9.62 -3.11 -16.04
N ASP A 57 10.89 -3.03 -16.43
CA ASP A 57 11.42 -3.79 -17.58
C ASP A 57 11.21 -5.30 -17.43
N ASN A 58 11.68 -5.84 -16.29
CA ASN A 58 11.72 -7.26 -15.95
C ASN A 58 11.67 -7.44 -14.41
N PRO A 59 11.37 -8.63 -13.86
CA PRO A 59 11.16 -8.81 -12.43
C PRO A 59 12.44 -8.92 -11.58
N LEU A 60 13.62 -9.02 -12.19
CA LEU A 60 14.87 -9.30 -11.47
C LEU A 60 15.26 -8.22 -10.44
N PRO A 61 15.06 -6.90 -10.66
CA PRO A 61 15.27 -5.90 -9.62
C PRO A 61 14.37 -6.11 -8.41
N THR A 62 13.08 -6.40 -8.61
CA THR A 62 12.12 -6.69 -7.53
C THR A 62 12.54 -7.91 -6.73
N LEU A 63 12.88 -9.01 -7.41
CA LEU A 63 13.36 -10.25 -6.78
C LEU A 63 14.69 -10.03 -6.05
N GLY A 64 15.62 -9.25 -6.62
CA GLY A 64 16.87 -8.86 -5.99
C GLY A 64 16.67 -8.05 -4.72
N MET A 65 15.75 -7.08 -4.73
CA MET A 65 15.39 -6.32 -3.53
C MET A 65 14.77 -7.21 -2.43
N ILE A 66 13.92 -8.18 -2.79
CA ILE A 66 13.35 -9.15 -1.84
C ILE A 66 14.43 -10.08 -1.26
N ILE A 67 15.39 -10.52 -2.08
CA ILE A 67 16.54 -11.33 -1.60
C ILE A 67 17.41 -10.51 -0.64
N ILE A 68 17.72 -9.25 -0.97
CA ILE A 68 18.49 -8.35 -0.09
C ILE A 68 17.72 -8.10 1.22
N TYR A 69 16.41 -7.89 1.15
CA TYR A 69 15.54 -7.77 2.32
C TYR A 69 15.57 -9.01 3.21
N LEU A 70 15.41 -10.22 2.65
CA LEU A 70 15.47 -11.47 3.40
C LEU A 70 16.85 -11.71 4.03
N LEU A 71 17.94 -11.46 3.28
CA LEU A 71 19.31 -11.55 3.80
C LEU A 71 19.55 -10.56 4.95
N TRP A 72 19.02 -9.34 4.85
CA TRP A 72 19.09 -8.35 5.93
C TRP A 72 18.32 -8.80 7.17
N VAL A 73 17.06 -9.21 7.00
CA VAL A 73 16.13 -9.52 8.10
C VAL A 73 16.49 -10.80 8.85
N LEU A 74 16.99 -11.82 8.14
CA LEU A 74 17.25 -13.15 8.70
C LEU A 74 18.70 -13.36 9.14
N LEU A 75 19.68 -12.70 8.49
CA LEU A 75 21.11 -12.97 8.69
C LEU A 75 21.91 -11.71 9.04
N ILE A 76 22.09 -10.81 8.06
CA ILE A 76 23.07 -9.71 8.12
C ILE A 76 22.73 -8.74 9.26
N GLY A 77 21.46 -8.34 9.36
CA GLY A 77 20.96 -7.41 10.36
C GLY A 77 21.05 -7.95 11.79
N PRO A 78 20.49 -9.15 12.08
CA PRO A 78 20.66 -9.81 13.38
C PRO A 78 22.12 -10.01 13.79
N MET A 79 23.01 -10.38 12.85
CA MET A 79 24.45 -10.49 13.11
C MET A 79 25.08 -9.13 13.43
N TYR A 80 24.83 -8.11 12.60
CA TYR A 80 25.34 -6.74 12.78
C TYR A 80 24.90 -6.12 14.12
N MET A 81 23.69 -6.44 14.58
CA MET A 81 23.11 -5.94 15.83
C MET A 81 23.45 -6.79 17.06
N ARG A 82 24.06 -7.98 16.90
CA ARG A 82 24.33 -8.95 17.99
C ARG A 82 24.91 -8.28 19.22
N ASP A 83 26.09 -7.67 19.07
CA ASP A 83 26.88 -7.09 20.16
C ASP A 83 26.67 -5.56 20.29
N ARG A 84 25.70 -5.00 19.56
CA ARG A 84 25.30 -3.59 19.63
C ARG A 84 24.10 -3.39 20.58
N LYS A 85 24.00 -2.21 21.18
CA LYS A 85 22.76 -1.76 21.86
C LYS A 85 21.68 -1.42 20.81
N PRO A 86 20.38 -1.50 21.14
CA PRO A 86 19.31 -1.01 20.27
C PRO A 86 19.53 0.46 19.89
N MET A 87 19.26 0.84 18.64
CA MET A 87 19.36 2.23 18.19
C MET A 87 18.12 3.03 18.60
N ASP A 88 18.29 4.29 19.05
CA ASP A 88 17.16 5.21 19.12
C ASP A 88 16.90 5.83 17.75
N LEU A 89 15.91 5.26 17.05
CA LEU A 89 15.42 5.74 15.76
C LEU A 89 14.05 6.44 15.89
N ARG A 90 13.62 6.82 17.11
CA ARG A 90 12.25 7.29 17.39
C ARG A 90 11.80 8.46 16.51
N ARG A 91 12.67 9.45 16.27
CA ARG A 91 12.34 10.58 15.37
C ARG A 91 12.19 10.13 13.92
N VAL A 92 13.10 9.29 13.43
CA VAL A 92 13.06 8.74 12.06
C VAL A 92 11.77 7.97 11.85
N ILE A 93 11.41 7.11 12.80
CA ILE A 93 10.18 6.31 12.80
C ILE A 93 8.92 7.18 12.78
N ILE A 94 8.86 8.27 13.57
CA ILE A 94 7.69 9.18 13.57
C ILE A 94 7.51 9.82 12.18
N PHE A 95 8.58 10.35 11.58
CA PHE A 95 8.50 10.97 10.26
C PHE A 95 8.23 9.97 9.14
N TYR A 96 8.81 8.77 9.21
CA TYR A 96 8.55 7.68 8.28
C TYR A 96 7.08 7.19 8.36
N ASN A 97 6.55 6.97 9.57
CA ASN A 97 5.15 6.56 9.73
C ASN A 97 4.19 7.68 9.27
N LEU A 98 4.52 8.96 9.51
CA LEU A 98 3.77 10.09 8.95
C LEU A 98 3.79 10.09 7.41
N PHE A 99 4.95 9.85 6.80
CA PHE A 99 5.06 9.69 5.35
C PHE A 99 4.20 8.53 4.84
N GLN A 100 4.22 7.36 5.49
CA GLN A 100 3.40 6.22 5.09
C GLN A 100 1.89 6.50 5.26
N VAL A 101 1.47 7.23 6.30
CA VAL A 101 0.07 7.69 6.45
C VAL A 101 -0.34 8.58 5.28
N LEU A 102 0.50 9.56 4.92
CA LEU A 102 0.21 10.50 3.82
C LEU A 102 0.21 9.79 2.45
N LEU A 103 1.17 8.90 2.20
CA LEU A 103 1.25 8.10 0.98
C LEU A 103 0.05 7.15 0.86
N SER A 104 -0.31 6.44 1.94
CA SER A 104 -1.49 5.56 1.96
C SER A 104 -2.79 6.33 1.78
N GLY A 105 -2.90 7.53 2.38
CA GLY A 105 -4.07 8.40 2.23
C GLY A 105 -4.22 8.95 0.81
N TYR A 106 -3.11 9.37 0.19
CA TYR A 106 -3.06 9.74 -1.22
C TYR A 106 -3.48 8.56 -2.11
N MET A 107 -2.88 7.39 -1.93
CA MET A 107 -3.22 6.21 -2.74
C MET A 107 -4.67 5.74 -2.54
N PHE A 108 -5.24 5.88 -1.34
CA PHE A 108 -6.65 5.59 -1.09
C PHE A 108 -7.57 6.56 -1.85
N TYR A 109 -7.33 7.88 -1.72
CA TYR A 109 -8.07 8.91 -2.45
C TYR A 109 -7.99 8.71 -3.98
N GLU A 110 -6.78 8.49 -4.50
CA GLU A 110 -6.56 8.24 -5.91
C GLU A 110 -7.28 6.97 -6.40
N HIS A 111 -7.30 5.88 -5.63
CA HIS A 111 -7.99 4.65 -6.05
C HIS A 111 -9.51 4.86 -6.18
N LEU A 112 -10.10 5.63 -5.26
CA LEU A 112 -11.50 6.03 -5.36
C LEU A 112 -11.72 6.87 -6.64
N MET A 113 -10.94 7.94 -6.80
CA MET A 113 -11.11 8.93 -7.87
C MET A 113 -10.57 8.49 -9.25
N ALA A 114 -9.91 7.33 -9.33
CA ALA A 114 -9.47 6.68 -10.57
C ALA A 114 -10.43 5.57 -11.06
N GLY A 115 -11.49 5.28 -10.31
CA GLY A 115 -12.51 4.32 -10.74
C GLY A 115 -13.56 3.98 -9.70
N TRP A 116 -13.16 3.68 -8.45
CA TRP A 116 -14.05 3.07 -7.45
C TRP A 116 -15.19 3.96 -6.91
N VAL A 117 -15.14 5.29 -7.13
CA VAL A 117 -16.33 6.18 -6.99
C VAL A 117 -16.68 6.90 -8.29
N SER A 118 -16.08 6.50 -9.41
CA SER A 118 -16.13 7.21 -10.70
C SER A 118 -16.56 6.32 -11.88
N GLY A 119 -17.18 5.17 -11.59
CA GLY A 119 -17.84 4.30 -12.59
C GLY A 119 -17.48 2.81 -12.54
N TYR A 120 -16.55 2.39 -11.67
CA TYR A 120 -16.20 0.96 -11.54
C TYR A 120 -17.33 0.14 -10.90
N SER A 121 -17.54 -1.07 -11.42
CA SER A 121 -18.49 -2.06 -10.88
C SER A 121 -17.88 -2.88 -9.74
N LEU A 122 -18.53 -2.89 -8.58
CA LEU A 122 -18.17 -3.74 -7.44
C LEU A 122 -18.40 -5.25 -7.69
N THR A 123 -19.17 -5.62 -8.73
CA THR A 123 -19.41 -7.01 -9.10
C THR A 123 -18.33 -7.52 -10.05
N CYS A 124 -18.03 -6.76 -11.11
CA CYS A 124 -17.08 -7.15 -12.13
C CYS A 124 -16.56 -5.93 -12.89
N GLN A 125 -15.28 -5.64 -12.72
CA GLN A 125 -14.57 -4.60 -13.44
C GLN A 125 -13.34 -5.18 -14.17
N THR A 126 -13.29 -5.00 -15.49
CA THR A 126 -12.11 -5.28 -16.31
C THR A 126 -11.06 -4.18 -16.19
N VAL A 127 -9.83 -4.50 -16.58
CA VAL A 127 -8.74 -3.51 -16.73
C VAL A 127 -9.01 -2.67 -17.98
N ASP A 128 -8.84 -1.36 -17.87
CA ASP A 128 -8.77 -0.46 -19.03
C ASP A 128 -7.29 -0.32 -19.45
N TYR A 129 -6.99 -0.62 -20.72
CA TYR A 129 -5.66 -0.51 -21.31
C TYR A 129 -5.51 0.72 -22.23
N SER A 130 -6.55 1.55 -22.37
CA SER A 130 -6.52 2.77 -23.16
C SER A 130 -5.59 3.84 -22.57
N ASP A 131 -5.28 4.84 -23.39
CA ASP A 131 -4.62 6.08 -22.96
C ASP A 131 -5.61 7.14 -22.43
N SER A 132 -6.82 6.75 -22.01
CA SER A 132 -7.76 7.69 -21.40
C SER A 132 -7.19 8.28 -20.10
N PRO A 133 -7.51 9.54 -19.73
CA PRO A 133 -6.99 10.16 -18.51
C PRO A 133 -7.29 9.37 -17.23
N MET A 134 -8.47 8.72 -17.16
CA MET A 134 -8.85 7.86 -16.04
C MET A 134 -8.02 6.58 -15.99
N SER A 135 -7.85 5.94 -17.15
CA SER A 135 -7.04 4.72 -17.31
C SER A 135 -5.57 4.96 -16.95
N ARG A 136 -5.00 6.07 -17.44
CA ARG A 136 -3.64 6.51 -17.09
C ARG A 136 -3.49 6.90 -15.61
N ARG A 137 -4.53 7.46 -14.97
CA ARG A 137 -4.54 7.72 -13.52
C ARG A 137 -4.45 6.41 -12.72
N MET A 138 -5.30 5.42 -13.03
CA MET A 138 -5.28 4.11 -12.36
C MET A 138 -3.95 3.36 -12.61
N PHE A 139 -3.45 3.41 -13.85
CA PHE A 139 -2.17 2.80 -14.22
C PHE A 139 -1.00 3.40 -13.42
N ASN A 140 -0.86 4.73 -13.41
CA ASN A 140 0.19 5.42 -12.65
C ASN A 140 0.09 5.15 -11.14
N LEU A 141 -1.13 5.03 -10.62
CA LEU A 141 -1.40 4.72 -9.23
C LEU A 141 -0.98 3.29 -8.84
N CYS A 142 -1.17 2.30 -9.72
CA CYS A 142 -0.64 0.95 -9.52
C CYS A 142 0.89 0.97 -9.38
N TYR A 143 1.59 1.78 -10.18
CA TYR A 143 3.03 1.96 -10.04
C TYR A 143 3.43 2.64 -8.71
N VAL A 144 2.71 3.67 -8.26
CA VAL A 144 2.94 4.29 -6.94
C VAL A 144 2.70 3.27 -5.81
N TYR A 145 1.70 2.40 -5.93
CA TYR A 145 1.45 1.31 -4.97
C TYR A 145 2.57 0.27 -4.97
N TYR A 146 3.15 -0.09 -6.12
CA TYR A 146 4.37 -0.90 -6.18
C TYR A 146 5.55 -0.23 -5.44
N LEU A 147 5.79 1.06 -5.68
CA LEU A 147 6.83 1.80 -4.96
C LEU A 147 6.54 1.90 -3.45
N SER A 148 5.27 1.94 -3.03
CA SER A 148 4.89 1.86 -1.61
C SER A 148 5.37 0.54 -1.00
N LYS A 149 5.11 -0.61 -1.63
CA LYS A 149 5.51 -1.93 -1.09
C LYS A 149 7.02 -2.11 -1.00
N LEU A 150 7.81 -1.43 -1.83
CA LEU A 150 9.27 -1.34 -1.65
C LEU A 150 9.67 -0.46 -0.44
N SER A 151 8.96 0.64 -0.19
CA SER A 151 9.25 1.50 0.98
C SER A 151 8.90 0.84 2.32
N GLU A 152 7.88 -0.03 2.33
CA GLU A 152 7.44 -0.79 3.51
C GLU A 152 8.52 -1.77 4.05
N PHE A 153 9.54 -2.13 3.25
CA PHE A 153 10.71 -2.88 3.74
C PHE A 153 11.42 -2.19 4.92
N ALA A 154 11.31 -0.87 5.04
CA ALA A 154 11.91 -0.10 6.13
C ALA A 154 11.36 -0.49 7.51
N ASP A 155 10.11 -0.98 7.61
CA ASP A 155 9.50 -1.44 8.87
C ASP A 155 10.38 -2.50 9.54
N THR A 156 10.75 -3.53 8.78
CA THR A 156 11.56 -4.64 9.27
C THR A 156 13.01 -4.23 9.51
N VAL A 157 13.54 -3.27 8.73
CA VAL A 157 14.85 -2.65 9.00
C VAL A 157 14.84 -1.95 10.37
N PHE A 158 13.79 -1.19 10.70
CA PHE A 158 13.65 -0.55 12.00
C PHE A 158 13.46 -1.57 13.15
N PHE A 159 12.76 -2.69 12.93
CA PHE A 159 12.65 -3.76 13.94
C PHE A 159 14.02 -4.39 14.25
N VAL A 160 14.81 -4.71 13.22
CA VAL A 160 16.18 -5.23 13.35
C VAL A 160 17.08 -4.25 14.11
N LEU A 161 17.18 -2.99 13.66
CA LEU A 161 18.07 -1.98 14.26
C LEU A 161 17.68 -1.60 15.70
N ARG A 162 16.43 -1.88 16.09
CA ARG A 162 15.93 -1.70 17.46
C ARG A 162 15.90 -3.00 18.28
N LYS A 163 16.47 -4.10 17.76
CA LYS A 163 16.51 -5.45 18.35
C LYS A 163 15.12 -5.97 18.77
N LYS A 164 14.06 -5.55 18.06
CA LYS A 164 12.67 -5.94 18.26
C LYS A 164 12.28 -7.11 17.35
N GLN A 165 13.07 -8.19 17.42
CA GLN A 165 12.88 -9.39 16.61
C GLN A 165 11.52 -10.07 16.84
N SER A 166 10.91 -9.87 18.02
CA SER A 166 9.56 -10.32 18.37
C SER A 166 8.45 -9.80 17.44
N GLN A 167 8.72 -8.74 16.65
CA GLN A 167 7.79 -8.19 15.65
C GLN A 167 7.95 -8.82 14.27
N ILE A 168 9.11 -9.44 14.02
CA ILE A 168 9.49 -10.07 12.75
C ILE A 168 8.93 -11.50 12.76
N THR A 169 7.61 -11.58 12.64
CA THR A 169 6.83 -12.82 12.59
C THR A 169 6.79 -13.42 11.19
N ASP A 170 6.44 -14.70 11.08
CA ASP A 170 6.28 -15.38 9.78
C ASP A 170 5.26 -14.66 8.88
N LEU A 171 4.16 -14.17 9.46
CA LEU A 171 3.18 -13.31 8.78
C LEU A 171 3.81 -12.03 8.23
N HIS A 172 4.66 -11.35 9.01
CA HIS A 172 5.35 -10.13 8.59
C HIS A 172 6.34 -10.39 7.45
N VAL A 173 7.16 -11.44 7.59
CA VAL A 173 8.15 -11.79 6.55
C VAL A 173 7.46 -12.27 5.27
N TYR A 174 6.41 -13.09 5.36
CA TYR A 174 5.59 -13.50 4.22
C TYR A 174 4.96 -12.30 3.51
N HIS A 175 4.28 -11.42 4.26
CA HIS A 175 3.61 -10.23 3.72
C HIS A 175 4.55 -9.35 2.89
N HIS A 176 5.65 -8.88 3.50
CA HIS A 176 6.55 -7.94 2.82
C HIS A 176 7.44 -8.60 1.76
N SER A 177 7.59 -9.93 1.76
CA SER A 177 8.27 -10.63 0.66
C SER A 177 7.37 -10.83 -0.57
N LEU A 178 6.06 -11.01 -0.37
CA LEU A 178 5.11 -11.34 -1.45
C LEU A 178 4.47 -10.09 -2.08
N THR A 179 4.03 -9.12 -1.28
CA THR A 179 3.28 -7.96 -1.79
C THR A 179 4.04 -7.08 -2.80
N PRO A 180 5.38 -6.93 -2.79
CA PRO A 180 6.10 -6.26 -3.86
C PRO A 180 6.08 -7.04 -5.19
N ILE A 181 6.01 -8.39 -5.15
CA ILE A 181 5.85 -9.23 -6.34
C ILE A 181 4.44 -9.04 -6.92
N GLU A 182 3.41 -9.07 -6.07
CA GLU A 182 2.03 -8.86 -6.49
C GLU A 182 1.81 -7.47 -7.09
N ALA A 183 2.36 -6.41 -6.47
CA ALA A 183 2.26 -5.06 -6.99
C ALA A 183 3.09 -4.84 -8.28
N TRP A 184 4.19 -5.58 -8.47
CA TRP A 184 4.93 -5.61 -9.73
C TRP A 184 4.10 -6.28 -10.85
N ILE A 185 3.53 -7.45 -10.59
CA ILE A 185 2.65 -8.16 -11.53
C ILE A 185 1.43 -7.31 -11.88
N LEU A 186 0.81 -6.67 -10.86
CA LEU A 186 -0.30 -5.73 -11.03
C LEU A 186 0.06 -4.65 -12.05
N THR A 187 1.15 -3.91 -11.80
CA THR A 187 1.56 -2.77 -12.62
C THR A 187 2.01 -3.18 -14.03
N LYS A 188 2.70 -4.32 -14.15
CA LYS A 188 3.25 -4.80 -15.42
C LYS A 188 2.20 -5.38 -16.37
N PHE A 189 1.09 -5.92 -15.87
CA PHE A 189 0.16 -6.72 -16.68
C PHE A 189 -1.33 -6.37 -16.55
N ILE A 190 -1.80 -5.87 -15.40
CA ILE A 190 -3.24 -5.84 -15.05
C ILE A 190 -3.59 -4.60 -14.21
N ALA A 191 -3.05 -3.45 -14.58
CA ALA A 191 -3.04 -2.22 -13.78
C ALA A 191 -4.41 -1.49 -13.75
N GLY A 192 -5.41 -2.13 -13.15
CA GLY A 192 -6.77 -1.61 -13.00
C GLY A 192 -7.80 -2.69 -12.65
N GLY A 193 -9.07 -2.32 -12.71
CA GLY A 193 -10.21 -3.25 -12.53
C GLY A 193 -10.19 -4.03 -11.21
N ASN A 194 -10.79 -5.24 -11.21
CA ASN A 194 -11.05 -6.02 -10.00
C ASN A 194 -9.83 -6.26 -9.10
N ALA A 195 -8.62 -6.39 -9.64
CA ALA A 195 -7.39 -6.56 -8.85
C ALA A 195 -7.03 -5.34 -7.98
N THR A 196 -7.64 -4.17 -8.22
CA THR A 196 -7.39 -2.96 -7.43
C THR A 196 -8.33 -2.78 -6.24
N LEU A 197 -9.44 -3.52 -6.12
CA LEU A 197 -10.31 -3.41 -4.93
C LEU A 197 -9.56 -3.78 -3.63
N PRO A 198 -8.75 -4.87 -3.58
CA PRO A 198 -7.90 -5.16 -2.43
C PRO A 198 -6.93 -4.02 -2.09
N ASN A 199 -6.40 -3.31 -3.09
CA ASN A 199 -5.49 -2.18 -2.86
C ASN A 199 -6.22 -1.00 -2.20
N VAL A 200 -7.45 -0.69 -2.61
CA VAL A 200 -8.23 0.40 -2.00
C VAL A 200 -8.42 0.15 -0.51
N ILE A 201 -8.83 -1.08 -0.16
CA ILE A 201 -9.05 -1.47 1.24
C ILE A 201 -7.71 -1.52 1.98
N ASN A 202 -6.65 -2.07 1.38
CA ASN A 202 -5.31 -2.09 1.96
C ASN A 202 -4.78 -0.68 2.28
N ASN A 203 -4.96 0.28 1.38
CA ASN A 203 -4.51 1.66 1.57
C ASN A 203 -5.27 2.34 2.72
N PHE A 204 -6.59 2.14 2.82
CA PHE A 204 -7.37 2.59 3.99
C PHE A 204 -6.87 1.98 5.30
N VAL A 205 -6.59 0.68 5.32
CA VAL A 205 -6.07 -0.02 6.50
C VAL A 205 -4.63 0.40 6.83
N HIS A 206 -3.79 0.71 5.83
CA HIS A 206 -2.44 1.21 6.02
C HIS A 206 -2.44 2.64 6.59
N VAL A 207 -3.40 3.50 6.24
CA VAL A 207 -3.61 4.79 6.93
C VAL A 207 -3.82 4.57 8.43
N LEU A 208 -4.73 3.67 8.82
CA LEU A 208 -5.01 3.38 10.23
C LEU A 208 -3.80 2.74 10.94
N MET A 209 -3.12 1.81 10.26
CA MET A 209 -1.96 1.07 10.77
C MET A 209 -0.77 1.99 11.03
N TYR A 210 -0.31 2.74 10.01
CA TYR A 210 0.83 3.65 10.19
C TYR A 210 0.50 4.83 11.10
N PHE A 211 -0.77 5.26 11.20
CA PHE A 211 -1.19 6.25 12.19
C PHE A 211 -1.06 5.71 13.62
N TYR A 212 -1.42 4.44 13.87
CA TYR A 212 -1.11 3.77 15.14
C TYR A 212 0.40 3.79 15.40
N TYR A 213 1.23 3.44 14.40
CA TYR A 213 2.68 3.29 14.57
C TYR A 213 3.36 4.64 14.82
N MET A 214 2.84 5.72 14.21
CA MET A 214 3.27 7.09 14.50
C MET A 214 2.95 7.46 15.95
N LEU A 215 1.72 7.25 16.41
CA LEU A 215 1.30 7.58 17.77
C LEU A 215 2.00 6.72 18.84
N SER A 216 2.24 5.43 18.58
CA SER A 216 2.98 4.58 19.49
C SER A 216 4.44 4.99 19.60
N ALA A 217 5.04 5.51 18.52
CA ALA A 217 6.38 6.09 18.52
C ALA A 217 6.47 7.47 19.20
N MET A 218 5.37 8.24 19.23
CA MET A 218 5.29 9.46 20.06
C MET A 218 5.38 9.16 21.57
N GLY A 219 5.26 7.89 22.01
CA GLY A 219 5.65 7.42 23.33
C GLY A 219 4.55 7.47 24.40
N PRO A 220 4.86 7.28 25.70
CA PRO A 220 3.86 6.99 26.74
C PRO A 220 2.72 8.00 26.88
N ARG A 221 2.97 9.28 26.58
CA ARG A 221 1.94 10.34 26.55
C ARG A 221 0.79 10.04 25.57
N PHE A 222 1.09 9.34 24.47
CA PHE A 222 0.16 9.00 23.40
C PHE A 222 -0.27 7.52 23.45
N GLN A 223 0.63 6.61 23.81
CA GLN A 223 0.37 5.15 23.89
C GLN A 223 -0.84 4.81 24.78
N LYS A 224 -1.06 5.55 25.87
CA LYS A 224 -2.23 5.39 26.75
C LYS A 224 -3.60 5.57 26.08
N TYR A 225 -3.65 6.18 24.88
CA TYR A 225 -4.88 6.34 24.08
C TYR A 225 -5.04 5.25 23.00
N LEU A 226 -4.10 4.30 22.88
CA LEU A 226 -4.09 3.26 21.84
C LEU A 226 -4.83 1.97 22.24
N TRP A 227 -5.87 2.09 23.07
CA TRP A 227 -6.75 1.00 23.50
C TRP A 227 -7.37 0.21 22.32
N TRP A 228 -7.43 0.82 21.15
CA TRP A 228 -8.05 0.28 19.94
C TRP A 228 -7.17 -0.69 19.13
N LYS A 229 -5.96 -1.06 19.62
CA LYS A 229 -5.03 -2.02 18.98
C LYS A 229 -5.70 -3.30 18.47
N LYS A 230 -6.67 -3.84 19.22
CA LYS A 230 -7.45 -5.04 18.85
C LYS A 230 -8.35 -4.81 17.63
N TYR A 231 -9.04 -3.68 17.56
CA TYR A 231 -9.96 -3.36 16.46
C TYR A 231 -9.22 -3.18 15.13
N MET A 232 -7.97 -2.70 15.15
CA MET A 232 -7.12 -2.66 13.96
C MET A 232 -6.90 -4.07 13.36
N THR A 233 -6.66 -5.08 14.19
CA THR A 233 -6.57 -6.49 13.73
C THR A 233 -7.91 -7.01 13.23
N GLU A 234 -9.03 -6.59 13.82
CA GLU A 234 -10.38 -6.98 13.39
C GLU A 234 -10.73 -6.35 12.02
N VAL A 235 -10.36 -5.10 11.78
CA VAL A 235 -10.46 -4.43 10.48
C VAL A 235 -9.59 -5.12 9.43
N GLN A 236 -8.36 -5.54 9.78
CA GLN A 236 -7.50 -6.33 8.88
C GLN A 236 -8.13 -7.69 8.51
N ILE A 237 -8.79 -8.36 9.46
CA ILE A 237 -9.53 -9.61 9.17
C ILE A 237 -10.74 -9.35 8.26
N ILE A 238 -11.49 -8.26 8.51
CA ILE A 238 -12.63 -7.86 7.68
C ILE A 238 -12.21 -7.53 6.24
N GLN A 239 -11.07 -6.85 6.04
CA GLN A 239 -10.48 -6.62 4.72
C GLN A 239 -10.35 -7.94 3.93
N PHE A 240 -9.71 -8.96 4.49
CA PHE A 240 -9.49 -10.21 3.74
C PHE A 240 -10.81 -10.95 3.45
N ILE A 241 -11.80 -10.89 4.35
CA ILE A 241 -13.15 -11.44 4.10
C ILE A 241 -13.82 -10.75 2.92
N ILE A 242 -13.73 -9.41 2.82
CA ILE A 242 -14.28 -8.64 1.69
C ILE A 242 -13.54 -8.99 0.39
N CYS A 243 -12.20 -9.04 0.41
CA CYS A 243 -11.41 -9.41 -0.76
C CYS A 243 -11.72 -10.83 -1.27
N ILE A 244 -11.88 -11.80 -0.36
CA ILE A 244 -12.28 -13.18 -0.69
C ILE A 244 -13.67 -13.20 -1.34
N ALA A 245 -14.66 -12.48 -0.77
CA ALA A 245 -16.01 -12.40 -1.31
C ALA A 245 -16.03 -11.80 -2.73
N HIS A 246 -15.26 -10.73 -2.97
CA HIS A 246 -15.10 -10.12 -4.30
C HIS A 246 -14.45 -11.08 -5.31
N CYS A 247 -13.37 -11.78 -4.92
CA CYS A 247 -12.71 -12.74 -5.80
C CYS A 247 -13.61 -13.93 -6.15
N ILE A 248 -14.39 -14.44 -5.19
CA ILE A 248 -15.40 -15.48 -5.43
C ILE A 248 -16.49 -14.96 -6.37
N ASN A 249 -16.99 -13.74 -6.16
CA ASN A 249 -18.00 -13.14 -7.03
C ASN A 249 -17.51 -13.06 -8.49
N ALA A 250 -16.29 -12.58 -8.73
CA ALA A 250 -15.69 -12.52 -10.06
C ALA A 250 -15.56 -13.91 -10.73
N LEU A 251 -15.20 -14.94 -9.96
CA LEU A 251 -15.06 -16.31 -10.46
C LEU A 251 -16.42 -16.97 -10.79
N VAL A 252 -17.46 -16.68 -10.02
CA VAL A 252 -18.80 -17.28 -10.15
C VAL A 252 -19.66 -16.56 -11.20
N THR A 253 -19.60 -15.23 -11.29
CA THR A 253 -20.43 -14.43 -12.22
C THR A 253 -20.01 -14.52 -13.69
N GLY A 254 -18.92 -15.23 -14.01
CA GLY A 254 -18.39 -15.28 -15.37
C GLY A 254 -17.70 -13.98 -15.81
N CYS A 255 -17.26 -13.15 -14.86
CA CYS A 255 -16.59 -11.87 -15.11
C CYS A 255 -15.43 -12.03 -16.11
N PRO A 256 -15.34 -11.23 -17.20
CA PRO A 256 -14.23 -11.27 -18.17
C PRO A 256 -12.88 -10.74 -17.64
N PHE A 257 -12.70 -10.70 -16.32
CA PHE A 257 -11.39 -10.49 -15.69
C PHE A 257 -10.62 -11.84 -15.65
N PRO A 258 -9.28 -11.88 -15.81
CA PRO A 258 -8.53 -13.13 -15.91
C PRO A 258 -8.73 -14.10 -14.72
N ARG A 259 -9.43 -15.22 -14.96
CA ARG A 259 -9.80 -16.22 -13.94
C ARG A 259 -8.60 -16.77 -13.17
N PHE A 260 -7.45 -16.90 -13.83
CA PHE A 260 -6.17 -17.31 -13.20
C PHE A 260 -5.74 -16.31 -12.11
N ILE A 261 -5.75 -15.02 -12.41
CA ILE A 261 -5.42 -13.96 -11.45
C ILE A 261 -6.43 -13.92 -10.30
N SER A 262 -7.74 -13.99 -10.58
CA SER A 262 -8.76 -14.07 -9.51
C SER A 262 -8.58 -15.29 -8.60
N THR A 263 -8.08 -16.41 -9.14
CA THR A 263 -7.76 -17.61 -8.37
C THR A 263 -6.53 -17.41 -7.48
N LEU A 264 -5.46 -16.79 -8.00
CA LEU A 264 -4.28 -16.46 -7.20
C LEU A 264 -4.59 -15.47 -6.07
N LEU A 265 -5.35 -14.40 -6.37
CA LEU A 265 -5.80 -13.42 -5.37
C LEU A 265 -6.66 -14.07 -4.28
N LEU A 266 -7.57 -14.98 -4.65
CA LEU A 266 -8.39 -15.74 -3.71
C LEU A 266 -7.53 -16.64 -2.80
N ILE A 267 -6.56 -17.35 -3.36
CA ILE A 267 -5.62 -18.20 -2.60
C ILE A 267 -4.83 -17.35 -1.60
N ASN A 268 -4.21 -16.25 -2.06
CA ASN A 268 -3.37 -15.43 -1.17
C ASN A 268 -4.19 -14.71 -0.09
N ALA A 269 -5.36 -14.15 -0.44
CA ALA A 269 -6.25 -13.55 0.55
C ALA A 269 -6.72 -14.58 1.61
N THR A 270 -6.89 -15.85 1.22
CA THR A 270 -7.21 -16.95 2.15
C THR A 270 -6.02 -17.30 3.06
N ILE A 271 -4.79 -17.31 2.53
CA ILE A 271 -3.57 -17.50 3.32
C ILE A 271 -3.39 -16.37 4.33
N PHE A 272 -3.53 -15.11 3.91
CA PHE A 272 -3.49 -13.97 4.82
C PHE A 272 -4.59 -14.04 5.88
N LEU A 273 -5.83 -14.37 5.52
CA LEU A 273 -6.91 -14.54 6.49
C LEU A 273 -6.56 -15.61 7.54
N ALA A 274 -6.01 -16.75 7.13
CA ALA A 274 -5.57 -17.80 8.06
C ALA A 274 -4.44 -17.33 9.00
N LEU A 275 -3.43 -16.62 8.47
CA LEU A 275 -2.32 -16.07 9.26
C LEU A 275 -2.79 -15.00 10.26
N PHE A 276 -3.64 -14.06 9.83
CA PHE A 276 -4.22 -13.04 10.70
C PHE A 276 -5.17 -13.62 11.76
N MET A 277 -5.94 -14.67 11.42
CA MET A 277 -6.78 -15.38 12.37
C MET A 277 -5.94 -16.14 13.41
N ASN A 278 -4.84 -16.80 13.02
CA ASN A 278 -3.91 -17.38 14.00
C ASN A 278 -3.30 -16.29 14.90
N PHE A 279 -2.77 -15.21 14.32
CA PHE A 279 -2.21 -14.09 15.07
C PHE A 279 -3.21 -13.51 16.09
N TYR A 280 -4.47 -13.30 15.69
CA TYR A 280 -5.53 -12.81 16.57
C TYR A 280 -5.86 -13.80 17.70
N ILE A 281 -5.93 -15.10 17.38
CA ILE A 281 -6.17 -16.15 18.39
C ILE A 281 -5.03 -16.18 19.41
N GLU A 282 -3.77 -16.12 18.96
CA GLU A 282 -2.59 -16.18 19.82
C GLU A 282 -2.42 -14.93 20.68
N SER A 283 -2.78 -13.75 20.18
CA SER A 283 -2.59 -12.47 20.86
C SER A 283 -3.74 -12.03 21.76
N TYR A 284 -4.98 -12.41 21.42
CA TYR A 284 -6.18 -11.92 22.11
C TYR A 284 -7.11 -12.99 22.70
N LYS A 285 -7.00 -14.27 22.28
CA LYS A 285 -7.88 -15.36 22.79
C LYS A 285 -7.15 -16.41 23.63
N ARG A 286 -5.89 -16.73 23.34
CA ARG A 286 -5.09 -17.64 24.18
C ARG A 286 -4.71 -16.94 25.48
N LYS A 287 -5.39 -17.30 26.58
CA LYS A 287 -4.93 -16.94 27.94
C LYS A 287 -3.50 -17.46 28.15
N PRO A 288 -2.62 -16.71 28.86
CA PRO A 288 -1.33 -17.24 29.28
C PRO A 288 -1.54 -18.57 30.02
N LYS A 289 -0.78 -19.61 29.67
CA LYS A 289 -0.74 -20.83 30.50
C LYS A 289 -0.18 -20.42 31.87
N ALA A 290 -1.01 -20.49 32.90
CA ALA A 290 -0.55 -20.37 34.29
C ALA A 290 0.62 -21.33 34.49
N GLY A 291 1.73 -20.84 35.05
CA GLY A 291 2.99 -21.56 35.04
C GLY A 291 2.87 -22.91 35.75
N ALA A 292 3.14 -23.99 35.02
CA ALA A 292 3.33 -25.30 35.63
C ALA A 292 4.60 -25.22 36.50
N ALA A 293 4.42 -25.07 37.81
CA ALA A 293 5.50 -24.91 38.76
C ALA A 293 6.38 -26.17 38.78
N LYS A 294 7.54 -26.11 38.13
CA LYS A 294 8.62 -27.05 38.41
C LYS A 294 9.35 -26.61 39.68
N PRO A 295 9.71 -27.55 40.58
CA PRO A 295 10.43 -27.23 41.80
C PRO A 295 11.82 -26.67 41.49
N ALA A 296 12.35 -25.86 42.40
CA ALA A 296 13.62 -25.18 42.20
C ALA A 296 14.81 -26.14 42.23
N GLN A 297 15.68 -26.02 41.23
CA GLN A 297 17.10 -26.37 41.33
C GLN A 297 17.91 -25.17 40.82
N ALA A 298 18.92 -24.76 41.57
CA ALA A 298 19.68 -23.54 41.32
C ALA A 298 21.09 -23.86 40.79
N VAL A 299 21.40 -23.44 39.57
CA VAL A 299 22.77 -23.28 39.05
C VAL A 299 22.82 -22.08 38.09
N SER A 300 23.83 -21.21 38.29
CA SER A 300 24.37 -20.19 37.37
C SER A 300 23.42 -19.29 36.56
N ALA A 301 23.47 -17.97 36.85
CA ALA A 301 22.74 -16.97 36.09
C ALA A 301 23.50 -16.53 34.82
N THR A 302 22.94 -16.85 33.65
CA THR A 302 23.09 -16.03 32.43
C THR A 302 21.74 -15.38 32.17
N PRO A 303 21.64 -14.05 31.91
CA PRO A 303 20.35 -13.38 31.73
C PRO A 303 19.73 -13.76 30.38
N LEU A 304 18.98 -14.86 30.37
CA LEU A 304 18.08 -15.22 29.27
C LEU A 304 17.07 -14.10 29.06
N VAL A 305 16.98 -13.61 27.82
CA VAL A 305 16.04 -12.56 27.42
C VAL A 305 14.62 -12.97 27.79
N ALA A 306 13.95 -12.16 28.60
CA ALA A 306 12.57 -12.39 28.99
C ALA A 306 11.68 -12.44 27.73
N LYS A 307 10.85 -13.48 27.63
CA LYS A 307 9.96 -13.68 26.49
C LYS A 307 8.81 -12.65 26.55
N GLU A 308 9.00 -11.51 25.89
CA GLU A 308 7.90 -10.57 25.63
C GLU A 308 6.73 -11.33 24.99
N PRO A 309 5.47 -11.04 25.38
CA PRO A 309 4.30 -11.64 24.73
C PRO A 309 4.29 -11.27 23.25
N ALA A 310 3.74 -12.16 22.41
CA ALA A 310 3.82 -12.07 20.96
C ALA A 310 3.31 -10.71 20.46
N SER A 311 4.25 -9.84 20.08
CA SER A 311 3.95 -8.59 19.42
C SER A 311 3.58 -8.87 17.98
N SER A 312 2.37 -8.45 17.60
CA SER A 312 2.09 -7.95 16.25
C SER A 312 3.27 -7.18 15.65
N GLY A 313 3.35 -7.11 14.32
CA GLY A 313 4.19 -6.13 13.58
C GLY A 313 3.89 -4.65 13.89
N VAL A 314 2.98 -4.39 14.84
CA VAL A 314 2.61 -3.08 15.37
C VAL A 314 3.65 -2.59 16.35
N GLN A 315 4.42 -1.58 15.96
CA GLN A 315 5.60 -1.13 16.70
C GLN A 315 5.23 -0.55 18.08
N GLU A 316 5.62 -1.23 19.16
CA GLU A 316 5.39 -0.76 20.52
C GLU A 316 6.73 -0.38 21.16
N LEU A 317 6.90 0.92 21.42
CA LEU A 317 8.12 1.50 21.96
C LEU A 317 8.06 1.43 23.50
N PRO A 318 8.94 0.67 24.18
CA PRO A 318 8.95 0.66 25.64
C PRO A 318 9.19 2.08 26.17
N ALA A 319 8.58 2.39 27.31
CA ALA A 319 8.86 3.64 28.02
C ALA A 319 10.35 3.70 28.40
N ALA A 320 10.94 4.89 28.30
CA ALA A 320 12.21 5.14 28.99
C ALA A 320 11.94 5.13 30.50
N GLU A 321 12.76 4.42 31.25
CA GLU A 321 12.77 4.54 32.71
C GLU A 321 13.12 6.00 33.08
N PRO A 322 12.44 6.61 34.08
CA PRO A 322 12.81 7.92 34.55
C PRO A 322 14.21 7.84 35.16
N THR A 323 15.14 8.65 34.67
CA THR A 323 16.48 8.78 35.27
C THR A 323 16.34 9.32 36.69
N ASP A 324 16.72 8.53 37.70
CA ASP A 324 16.66 8.92 39.11
C ASP A 324 17.38 10.25 39.36
N ALA A 325 16.61 11.28 39.73
CA ALA A 325 17.16 12.49 40.31
C ALA A 325 17.63 12.20 41.74
N PRO A 326 18.79 12.71 42.18
CA PRO A 326 19.36 12.36 43.48
C PRO A 326 18.44 12.78 44.63
N ARG A 327 18.17 11.85 45.56
CA ARG A 327 17.37 12.10 46.76
C ARG A 327 18.02 13.17 47.63
N VAL A 328 17.42 14.36 47.68
CA VAL A 328 17.70 15.34 48.72
C VAL A 328 17.05 14.85 50.02
N HIS A 329 17.82 14.81 51.12
CA HIS A 329 17.30 14.46 52.43
C HIS A 329 16.41 15.60 52.97
N ALA A 330 15.10 15.35 53.08
CA ALA A 330 14.17 16.21 53.80
C ALA A 330 14.02 15.75 55.25
N ILE A 331 14.34 16.61 56.20
CA ILE A 331 14.16 16.38 57.64
C ILE A 331 12.73 16.73 58.03
N ALA A 332 12.06 15.87 58.80
CA ALA A 332 10.68 16.08 59.23
C ALA A 332 10.60 16.93 60.52
N PRO A 333 9.75 17.97 60.56
CA PRO A 333 9.30 18.59 61.81
C PRO A 333 8.08 17.84 62.39
N LYS A 334 7.88 17.95 63.71
CA LYS A 334 6.70 17.41 64.42
C LYS A 334 5.52 18.39 64.34
N ALA A 335 4.32 17.86 64.60
CA ALA A 335 3.12 18.67 64.83
C ALA A 335 3.02 19.16 66.28
N ASP A 336 2.36 20.29 66.48
CA ASP A 336 1.75 20.72 67.74
C ASP A 336 0.43 21.45 67.44
N GLN A 337 -0.44 21.61 68.45
CA GLN A 337 -1.84 22.03 68.29
C GLN A 337 -2.12 23.42 68.88
N CYS A 338 -3.03 24.19 68.25
CA CYS A 338 -4.06 25.00 68.93
C CYS A 338 -5.11 25.52 67.93
N ALA A 339 -6.18 26.16 68.44
CA ALA A 339 -7.45 26.32 67.73
C ALA A 339 -7.99 27.77 67.70
N ALA A 340 -9.18 27.91 67.09
CA ALA A 340 -10.15 29.03 67.11
C ALA A 340 -10.29 29.88 65.82
N GLU A 341 -11.55 29.91 65.35
CA GLU A 341 -12.18 30.87 64.43
C GLU A 341 -12.67 32.13 65.22
N PRO A 342 -13.28 33.20 64.63
CA PRO A 342 -13.93 33.26 63.30
C PRO A 342 -13.72 34.54 62.43
N ALA A 343 -14.19 34.41 61.18
CA ALA A 343 -14.83 35.44 60.32
C ALA A 343 -14.20 36.83 60.09
N GLY A 344 -13.86 37.11 58.81
CA GLY A 344 -13.65 38.46 58.29
C GLY A 344 -13.90 38.52 56.77
N LYS A 345 -14.63 39.55 56.30
CA LYS A 345 -14.81 39.85 54.86
C LYS A 345 -13.76 40.86 54.40
N GLY A 346 -13.32 40.78 53.15
CA GLY A 346 -12.57 41.87 52.51
C GLY A 346 -11.82 41.42 51.26
N LEU A 347 -12.20 41.98 50.10
CA LEU A 347 -11.45 41.87 48.86
C LEU A 347 -10.72 43.21 48.63
N ALA A 348 -9.42 43.17 48.37
CA ALA A 348 -8.64 44.28 47.81
C ALA A 348 -8.25 43.85 46.38
N GLU A 349 -8.57 44.62 45.34
CA GLU A 349 -7.97 45.92 44.94
C GLU A 349 -6.51 45.82 44.49
N ASP A 350 -6.29 46.24 43.23
CA ASP A 350 -5.00 46.36 42.54
C ASP A 350 -4.11 47.47 43.14
N ILE A 351 -2.87 47.63 42.65
CA ILE A 351 -2.29 48.95 42.26
C ILE A 351 -0.83 48.87 41.72
N ASN A 352 -0.59 49.51 40.56
CA ASN A 352 0.64 50.22 40.11
C ASN A 352 1.98 49.50 39.75
N ASN A 353 2.87 50.10 38.92
CA ASN A 353 2.72 51.11 37.84
C ASN A 353 3.97 51.22 36.92
N ASN A 354 3.85 52.12 35.93
CA ASN A 354 4.87 52.86 35.16
C ASN A 354 5.57 52.12 34.00
N THR A 355 5.62 52.58 32.73
CA THR A 355 5.35 53.86 32.00
C THR A 355 6.58 54.69 31.62
N THR A 356 6.94 54.68 30.33
CA THR A 356 7.34 55.86 29.51
C THR A 356 7.09 55.50 28.03
N THR A 357 6.13 56.07 27.27
CA THR A 357 6.20 57.30 26.42
C THR A 357 7.48 57.40 25.55
N THR A 358 7.48 57.70 24.24
CA THR A 358 6.58 58.44 23.32
C THR A 358 6.64 57.83 21.88
N GLY A 359 5.75 58.09 20.90
CA GLY A 359 4.41 58.70 20.91
C GLY A 359 3.93 59.26 19.54
N SER A 360 2.65 59.04 19.17
CA SER A 360 1.84 59.76 18.14
C SER A 360 2.26 59.66 16.64
N GLN A 361 1.40 59.73 15.61
CA GLN A 361 -0.08 59.83 15.44
C GLN A 361 -0.43 59.50 13.94
N ALA A 362 -1.65 59.47 13.38
CA ALA A 362 -3.06 59.64 13.79
C ALA A 362 -4.00 58.88 12.79
N VAL A 363 -5.33 58.94 13.00
CA VAL A 363 -6.41 58.53 12.06
C VAL A 363 -7.55 59.58 12.13
N PRO A 364 -8.38 59.79 11.09
CA PRO A 364 -9.83 59.47 11.21
C PRO A 364 -10.48 58.98 9.89
N ASN A 365 -11.22 57.86 9.87
CA ASN A 365 -12.68 57.66 10.06
C ASN A 365 -13.54 57.78 8.77
N GLY A 366 -14.52 56.88 8.60
CA GLY A 366 -15.50 56.93 7.49
C GLY A 366 -16.38 55.67 7.32
N GLU A 367 -17.44 55.56 8.12
CA GLU A 367 -18.54 54.56 8.05
C GLU A 367 -19.86 55.32 8.36
N PRO A 368 -21.10 54.75 8.26
CA PRO A 368 -21.57 53.51 7.60
C PRO A 368 -22.84 53.75 6.73
N GLU A 369 -23.49 52.69 6.18
CA GLU A 369 -24.95 52.51 6.37
C GLU A 369 -25.45 51.06 6.08
N LYS A 370 -26.75 50.81 6.33
CA LYS A 370 -27.42 49.49 6.28
C LYS A 370 -28.65 49.49 5.37
N LYS A 371 -29.09 48.32 4.89
CA LYS A 371 -30.52 47.98 4.76
C LYS A 371 -30.76 46.46 4.66
N ALA A 372 -32.02 46.08 4.85
CA ALA A 372 -32.56 44.71 4.84
C ALA A 372 -34.00 44.75 4.25
N PHE A 373 -34.80 43.68 4.45
CA PHE A 373 -36.17 43.42 3.94
C PHE A 373 -36.27 43.05 2.44
N GLU A 374 -37.24 42.24 1.98
CA GLU A 374 -37.95 41.06 2.56
C GLU A 374 -38.75 40.34 1.43
N ASP A 375 -39.33 39.16 1.70
CA ASP A 375 -40.36 38.41 0.94
C ASP A 375 -40.08 37.98 -0.54
N GLY A 376 -40.69 36.91 -1.08
CA GLY A 376 -41.51 35.85 -0.46
C GLY A 376 -42.39 35.07 -1.49
N VAL A 377 -42.50 33.74 -1.35
CA VAL A 377 -43.51 32.78 -1.93
C VAL A 377 -43.77 32.75 -3.47
N ASP A 378 -44.40 31.74 -4.10
CA ASP A 378 -44.79 30.35 -3.73
C ASP A 378 -43.93 29.35 -4.58
N GLY A 379 -44.35 28.24 -5.26
CA GLY A 379 -45.63 27.52 -5.41
C GLY A 379 -45.60 26.34 -6.40
N GLU A 380 -46.31 25.25 -6.04
CA GLU A 380 -46.70 24.04 -6.85
C GLU A 380 -45.62 23.24 -7.63
N GLY A 381 -45.76 21.94 -7.93
CA GLY A 381 -46.76 20.95 -7.48
C GLY A 381 -47.47 20.18 -8.61
N LEU A 382 -46.86 19.14 -9.20
CA LEU A 382 -47.57 18.23 -10.11
C LEU A 382 -46.96 16.80 -10.20
N GLU A 383 -47.74 15.79 -9.83
CA GLU A 383 -47.61 14.42 -10.34
C GLU A 383 -48.58 14.22 -11.53
N LEU A 384 -48.26 13.37 -12.51
CA LEU A 384 -49.26 12.48 -13.14
C LEU A 384 -48.64 11.41 -14.09
N THR A 385 -48.91 10.15 -13.74
CA THR A 385 -49.10 8.95 -14.61
C THR A 385 -48.25 8.70 -15.86
N LYS A 386 -47.44 7.64 -15.75
CA LYS A 386 -47.47 6.42 -16.59
C LYS A 386 -48.21 6.48 -17.96
N ALA A 387 -47.49 6.15 -19.02
CA ALA A 387 -48.04 5.49 -20.22
C ALA A 387 -47.09 4.35 -20.68
N GLU A 388 -47.66 3.21 -21.09
CA GLU A 388 -46.96 2.15 -21.83
C GLU A 388 -47.51 2.16 -23.26
N GLU A 389 -46.66 2.17 -24.28
CA GLU A 389 -47.08 1.68 -25.60
C GLU A 389 -45.88 1.12 -26.40
N VAL A 390 -46.18 0.25 -27.36
CA VAL A 390 -45.21 -0.57 -28.11
C VAL A 390 -45.07 -0.03 -29.54
N GLY A 391 -43.85 0.31 -29.94
CA GLY A 391 -43.52 0.70 -31.32
C GLY A 391 -42.14 0.19 -31.72
N ALA A 392 -42.05 -0.51 -32.85
CA ALA A 392 -40.81 -1.10 -33.34
C ALA A 392 -40.30 -0.39 -34.60
N ALA A 393 -39.02 0.02 -34.60
CA ALA A 393 -38.29 0.41 -35.81
C ALA A 393 -36.76 0.20 -35.65
N GLU A 394 -36.17 -0.32 -36.72
CA GLU A 394 -34.79 -0.15 -37.23
C GLU A 394 -33.57 -0.20 -36.28
N ARG A 395 -32.67 -1.16 -36.57
CA ARG A 395 -31.27 -1.13 -36.12
C ARG A 395 -30.46 -0.20 -37.01
N THR A 396 -29.63 0.65 -36.42
CA THR A 396 -28.49 1.30 -37.11
C THR A 396 -27.17 0.90 -36.46
N GLU A 397 -26.48 -0.07 -37.06
CA GLU A 397 -25.18 -0.57 -36.55
C GLU A 397 -24.03 0.38 -36.93
N SER A 398 -23.81 1.41 -36.11
CA SER A 398 -22.68 2.35 -36.23
C SER A 398 -21.34 1.70 -35.85
N SER A 399 -20.80 0.87 -36.74
CA SER A 399 -19.49 0.23 -36.56
C SER A 399 -18.32 1.17 -36.93
N VAL A 400 -17.65 1.73 -35.92
CA VAL A 400 -16.43 2.55 -36.08
C VAL A 400 -15.23 1.86 -35.41
N GLY A 401 -14.76 0.77 -36.03
CA GLY A 401 -13.55 0.07 -35.60
C GLY A 401 -12.29 0.81 -36.07
N LEU A 402 -11.60 1.50 -35.16
CA LEU A 402 -10.42 2.30 -35.49
C LEU A 402 -9.20 1.40 -35.78
N ARG A 403 -8.80 1.31 -37.05
CA ARG A 403 -7.63 0.52 -37.49
C ARG A 403 -6.33 1.26 -37.20
N GLN A 404 -5.41 0.64 -36.47
CA GLN A 404 -4.04 1.17 -36.30
C GLN A 404 -3.15 0.71 -37.47
N ARG A 405 -2.61 1.66 -38.24
CA ARG A 405 -1.57 1.38 -39.25
C ARG A 405 -0.21 1.29 -38.57
N ILE A 406 0.50 0.18 -38.78
CA ILE A 406 1.97 0.18 -38.65
C ILE A 406 2.52 0.78 -39.95
N VAL A 407 3.26 1.88 -39.83
CA VAL A 407 4.04 2.46 -40.94
C VAL A 407 5.46 1.93 -40.81
N ALA A 408 5.92 1.17 -41.80
CA ALA A 408 7.34 0.82 -41.90
C ALA A 408 8.12 2.06 -42.35
N GLY A 409 8.96 2.60 -41.47
CA GLY A 409 9.85 3.71 -41.79
C GLY A 409 11.00 3.24 -42.66
N THR A 410 11.12 3.80 -43.87
CA THR A 410 12.34 3.72 -44.67
C THR A 410 13.30 4.82 -44.24
N GLU A 411 14.43 4.45 -43.61
CA GLU A 411 15.58 5.34 -43.44
C GLU A 411 16.74 4.90 -44.33
N HIS A 412 17.49 5.87 -44.83
CA HIS A 412 18.69 5.64 -45.63
C HIS A 412 19.86 5.16 -44.77
N ALA A 413 20.65 4.27 -45.32
CA ALA A 413 22.07 4.15 -45.00
C ALA A 413 22.87 4.17 -46.30
N ASP A 414 23.59 5.26 -46.55
CA ASP A 414 24.72 5.25 -47.49
C ASP A 414 25.88 4.49 -46.84
N ASP A 415 26.50 3.56 -47.56
CA ASP A 415 27.96 3.48 -47.57
C ASP A 415 28.46 2.85 -48.88
N SER A 416 29.67 3.21 -49.30
CA SER A 416 30.18 2.93 -50.64
C SER A 416 31.59 2.35 -50.64
N ARG A 417 31.74 1.09 -51.07
CA ARG A 417 33.01 0.59 -51.65
C ARG A 417 32.91 -0.75 -52.40
N THR A 418 33.02 -0.64 -53.72
CA THR A 418 33.84 -1.48 -54.62
C THR A 418 34.14 -2.94 -54.23
N GLY A 419 33.54 -3.89 -54.94
CA GLY A 419 33.96 -5.31 -54.96
C GLY A 419 33.50 -6.00 -56.26
N SER A 420 34.44 -6.59 -57.00
CA SER A 420 34.21 -7.18 -58.33
C SER A 420 33.38 -8.48 -58.29
N ALA A 421 32.54 -8.69 -59.30
CA ALA A 421 31.95 -10.00 -59.61
C ALA A 421 33.04 -11.01 -60.08
N PRO A 422 32.75 -12.33 -60.10
CA PRO A 422 32.00 -12.86 -61.25
C PRO A 422 30.85 -13.82 -60.89
N THR A 423 30.04 -14.12 -61.91
CA THR A 423 28.97 -15.11 -61.92
C THR A 423 29.47 -16.55 -61.78
N VAL A 424 28.70 -17.39 -61.07
CA VAL A 424 28.63 -18.84 -61.32
C VAL A 424 27.15 -19.24 -61.39
N GLU A 425 26.79 -19.94 -62.46
CA GLU A 425 25.48 -20.54 -62.72
C GLU A 425 25.63 -22.06 -62.61
N LEU A 426 24.70 -22.74 -61.91
CA LEU A 426 24.42 -24.19 -61.90
C LEU A 426 23.22 -24.37 -60.94
N ALA A 427 21.98 -24.58 -61.39
CA ALA A 427 21.40 -25.78 -62.02
C ALA A 427 20.89 -26.84 -61.01
N SER A 428 19.56 -26.95 -60.96
CA SER A 428 18.71 -28.11 -60.62
C SER A 428 19.30 -29.34 -59.90
N GLY A 429 18.67 -29.68 -58.77
CA GLY A 429 18.62 -31.01 -58.16
C GLY A 429 17.29 -31.23 -57.46
#